data_AF-A0A9Q8Z430-F1
#
_entry.id   AF-A0A9Q8Z430-F1
#
_cell.length_a   1.000
_cell.length_b   1.000
_cell.length_c   1.000
_cell.angle_alpha   90.00
_cell.angle_beta   90.00
_cell.angle_gamma   90.00
#
_symmetry.space_group_name_H-M   'P 1'
#
loop_
_entity.id
_entity.type
_entity.pdbx_description
1 polymer ?
#
loop_
_entity_poly.entity_id
_entity_poly.type
_entity_poly.pdbx_seq_one_letter_code
_entity_poly.pdbx_strand_id
1 'polypeptide(L)'
;MSADFLRMLENMQQRSNRSIEDLRDSNDQLAGMDGMELRGWAQANPTAPSRDLKDPVGQTLLAAFNGEFDALQNYCEMMIKQLGGDDNARETVRQDLYSKRWGPTKTPIYSILLPAFHMLPNKKQELLGIAKYLANDLKVPVDGKDVLGSTALFWAISTKPYVQPEFAQLLFDAGGSVNTKNRFNATAASEIAQADLHGDTTKNVQMFKWYIEHGGDIENKDTDGMSVKVLVEMMRGKVPGLAEAIQNGRGERKEGDCATCGRSPKEGKTFPACAKCKKARYCSQECQKVDWKSHKKTCAAS
;
A
#
# COMPACT_ATOMS: atom_id res chain seq x y z
N MET A 1 -26.72 1.30 -14.10
CA MET A 1 -25.52 0.49 -13.74
C MET A 1 -25.10 -0.31 -14.97
N SER A 2 -23.82 -0.53 -15.22
CA SER A 2 -23.37 -1.30 -16.40
C SER A 2 -23.84 -2.76 -16.29
N ALA A 3 -24.07 -3.43 -17.43
CA ALA A 3 -24.45 -4.85 -17.45
C ALA A 3 -23.41 -5.75 -16.75
N ASP A 4 -22.13 -5.36 -16.81
CA ASP A 4 -21.05 -6.07 -16.11
C ASP A 4 -21.17 -5.98 -14.58
N PHE A 5 -21.62 -4.84 -14.03
CA PHE A 5 -21.83 -4.68 -12.59
C PHE A 5 -23.00 -5.53 -12.09
N LEU A 6 -24.10 -5.57 -12.84
CA LEU A 6 -25.26 -6.41 -12.50
C LEU A 6 -24.88 -7.89 -12.56
N ARG A 7 -24.14 -8.32 -13.59
CA ARG A 7 -23.62 -9.68 -13.69
C ARG A 7 -22.64 -10.02 -12.56
N MET A 8 -21.84 -9.06 -12.09
CA MET A 8 -20.96 -9.26 -10.92
C MET A 8 -21.78 -9.53 -9.66
N LEU A 9 -22.83 -8.73 -9.40
CA LEU A 9 -23.71 -8.93 -8.25
C LEU A 9 -24.45 -10.28 -8.29
N GLU A 10 -24.92 -10.69 -9.48
CA GLU A 10 -25.59 -11.98 -9.67
C GLU A 10 -24.67 -13.20 -9.45
N ASN A 11 -23.38 -13.06 -9.74
CA ASN A 11 -22.39 -14.14 -9.61
C ASN A 11 -21.56 -14.07 -8.33
N MET A 12 -21.93 -13.21 -7.38
CA MET A 12 -21.18 -13.05 -6.14
C MET A 12 -21.25 -14.34 -5.31
N GLN A 13 -20.10 -14.81 -4.85
CA GLN A 13 -20.03 -15.99 -4.00
C GLN A 13 -20.85 -15.77 -2.71
N GLN A 14 -21.76 -16.71 -2.43
CA GLN A 14 -22.59 -16.67 -1.22
C GLN A 14 -21.76 -16.82 0.06
N ARG A 15 -22.34 -16.38 1.17
CA ARG A 15 -21.71 -16.42 2.49
C ARG A 15 -21.44 -17.86 2.90
N SER A 16 -20.21 -18.13 3.34
CA SER A 16 -19.83 -19.40 3.95
C SER A 16 -20.29 -19.50 5.41
N ASN A 17 -20.15 -20.68 6.02
CA ASN A 17 -20.45 -20.89 7.43
C ASN A 17 -19.34 -20.37 8.38
N ARG A 18 -18.31 -19.70 7.86
CA ARG A 18 -17.19 -19.18 8.66
C ARG A 18 -17.63 -18.01 9.53
N SER A 19 -17.26 -18.03 10.80
CA SER A 19 -17.51 -16.89 11.69
C SER A 19 -16.63 -15.69 11.30
N ILE A 20 -16.90 -14.53 11.88
CA ILE A 20 -16.05 -13.36 11.66
C ILE A 20 -14.64 -13.54 12.26
N GLU A 21 -14.51 -14.31 13.34
CA GLU A 21 -13.23 -14.70 13.92
C GLU A 21 -12.44 -15.57 12.93
N ASP A 22 -13.08 -16.56 12.30
CA ASP A 22 -12.44 -17.41 11.28
C ASP A 22 -11.94 -16.57 10.10
N LEU A 23 -12.71 -15.56 9.67
CA LEU A 23 -12.30 -14.64 8.61
C LEU A 23 -11.14 -13.74 9.05
N ARG A 24 -11.19 -13.18 10.25
CA ARG A 24 -10.15 -12.29 10.79
C ARG A 24 -8.83 -13.00 11.06
N ASP A 25 -8.87 -14.24 11.53
CA ASP A 25 -7.70 -14.97 12.02
C ASP A 25 -6.97 -15.79 10.95
N SER A 26 -7.58 -15.89 9.78
CA SER A 26 -6.97 -16.42 8.57
C SER A 26 -6.26 -15.34 7.74
N ASN A 27 -5.36 -15.79 6.86
CA ASN A 27 -4.66 -14.95 5.88
C ASN A 27 -5.00 -15.35 4.43
N ASP A 28 -6.05 -16.14 4.25
CA ASP A 28 -6.48 -16.62 2.94
C ASP A 28 -7.10 -15.49 2.10
N GLN A 29 -7.14 -15.73 0.79
CA GLN A 29 -7.84 -14.87 -0.14
C GLN A 29 -9.35 -15.04 0.04
N LEU A 30 -10.09 -13.94 0.08
CA LEU A 30 -11.54 -13.88 0.29
C LEU A 30 -12.25 -13.33 -0.96
N ALA A 31 -13.44 -13.85 -1.24
CA ALA A 31 -14.30 -13.43 -2.34
C ALA A 31 -15.74 -13.27 -1.87
N GLY A 32 -16.55 -12.55 -2.65
CA GLY A 32 -17.99 -12.40 -2.40
C GLY A 32 -18.35 -11.97 -0.98
N MET A 33 -19.40 -12.59 -0.42
CA MET A 33 -20.01 -12.16 0.85
C MET A 33 -19.10 -12.29 2.07
N ASP A 34 -18.20 -13.29 2.11
CA ASP A 34 -17.20 -13.41 3.17
C ASP A 34 -16.26 -12.20 3.18
N GLY A 35 -15.82 -11.78 1.99
CA GLY A 35 -14.96 -10.62 1.86
C GLY A 35 -15.68 -9.30 2.15
N MET A 36 -16.96 -9.19 1.80
CA MET A 36 -17.79 -8.04 2.18
C MET A 36 -17.99 -7.97 3.69
N GLU A 37 -18.23 -9.09 4.36
CA GLU A 37 -18.40 -9.12 5.82
C GLU A 37 -17.13 -8.68 6.54
N LEU A 38 -15.97 -9.22 6.17
CA LEU A 38 -14.70 -8.81 6.79
C LEU A 38 -14.43 -7.31 6.58
N ARG A 39 -14.73 -6.77 5.39
CA ARG A 39 -14.62 -5.32 5.11
C ARG A 39 -15.53 -4.50 6.01
N GLY A 40 -16.80 -4.85 6.10
CA GLY A 40 -17.77 -4.17 6.95
C GLY A 40 -17.40 -4.24 8.43
N TRP A 41 -16.96 -5.41 8.89
CA TRP A 41 -16.49 -5.61 10.26
C TRP A 41 -15.24 -4.78 10.57
N ALA A 42 -14.23 -4.76 9.69
CA ALA A 42 -13.01 -3.98 9.88
C ALA A 42 -13.31 -2.47 9.92
N GLN A 43 -14.26 -2.00 9.10
CA GLN A 43 -14.73 -0.62 9.14
C GLN A 43 -15.45 -0.27 10.46
N ALA A 44 -16.28 -1.19 10.98
CA ALA A 44 -17.00 -0.99 12.24
C ALA A 44 -16.11 -1.12 13.48
N ASN A 45 -14.98 -1.81 13.35
CA ASN A 45 -14.06 -2.10 14.45
C ASN A 45 -12.64 -1.59 14.13
N PRO A 46 -12.41 -0.28 13.93
CA PRO A 46 -11.08 0.22 13.62
C PRO A 46 -10.14 0.09 14.82
N THR A 47 -8.83 -0.02 14.58
CA THR A 47 -7.82 0.19 15.63
C THR A 47 -7.91 1.63 16.13
N ALA A 48 -8.14 1.80 17.44
CA ALA A 48 -8.22 3.09 18.10
C ALA A 48 -6.94 3.30 18.93
N PRO A 49 -6.09 4.30 18.62
CA PRO A 49 -4.78 4.43 19.27
C PRO A 49 -4.83 4.44 20.80
N SER A 50 -5.74 5.22 21.39
CA SER A 50 -5.90 5.32 22.85
C SER A 50 -6.38 4.02 23.51
N ARG A 51 -7.13 3.18 22.79
CA ARG A 51 -7.64 1.89 23.26
C ARG A 51 -6.62 0.77 23.09
N ASP A 52 -5.96 0.71 21.95
CA ASP A 52 -5.28 -0.51 21.51
C ASP A 52 -3.74 -0.46 21.65
N LEU A 53 -3.13 0.72 21.70
CA LEU A 53 -1.67 0.87 21.77
C LEU A 53 -1.16 0.73 23.20
N LYS A 54 -1.33 -0.43 23.84
CA LYS A 54 -1.03 -0.61 25.28
C LYS A 54 0.39 -1.06 25.60
N ASP A 55 1.10 -1.65 24.65
CA ASP A 55 2.50 -2.04 24.82
C ASP A 55 3.44 -0.82 24.75
N PRO A 56 4.71 -0.95 25.19
CA PRO A 56 5.65 0.17 25.22
C PRO A 56 5.84 0.87 23.86
N VAL A 57 5.96 0.12 22.76
CA VAL A 57 6.08 0.71 21.41
C VAL A 57 4.81 1.47 21.06
N GLY A 58 3.65 0.85 21.28
CA GLY A 58 2.36 1.50 21.09
C GLY A 58 2.23 2.82 21.86
N GLN A 59 2.65 2.87 23.13
CA GLN A 59 2.59 4.08 23.95
C GLN A 59 3.48 5.20 23.40
N THR A 60 4.65 4.89 22.84
CA THR A 60 5.50 5.91 22.20
C THR A 60 4.86 6.50 20.94
N LEU A 61 4.12 5.69 20.16
CA LEU A 61 3.34 6.17 19.01
C LEU A 61 2.15 7.01 19.45
N LEU A 62 1.50 6.63 20.56
CA LEU A 62 0.43 7.43 21.17
C LEU A 62 0.94 8.78 21.67
N ALA A 63 2.17 8.85 22.20
CA ALA A 63 2.78 10.09 22.64
C ALA A 63 2.95 11.12 21.50
N ALA A 64 3.14 10.67 20.25
CA ALA A 64 3.14 11.54 19.08
C ALA A 64 1.79 12.28 18.88
N PHE A 65 0.66 11.67 19.27
CA PHE A 65 -0.65 12.35 19.27
C PHE A 65 -0.73 13.50 20.29
N ASN A 66 0.15 13.48 21.30
CA ASN A 66 0.28 14.52 22.32
C ASN A 66 1.46 15.48 22.06
N GLY A 67 2.14 15.36 20.91
CA GLY A 67 3.23 16.25 20.50
C GLY A 67 4.65 15.74 20.76
N GLU A 68 4.82 14.53 21.31
CA GLU A 68 6.12 13.93 21.60
C GLU A 68 6.61 13.05 20.44
N PHE A 69 6.99 13.68 19.32
CA PHE A 69 7.32 12.95 18.09
C PHE A 69 8.64 12.15 18.15
N ASP A 70 9.55 12.50 19.06
CA ASP A 70 10.84 11.80 19.23
C ASP A 70 10.73 10.56 20.14
N ALA A 71 9.59 10.33 20.79
CA ALA A 71 9.42 9.28 21.80
C ALA A 71 9.75 7.88 21.26
N LEU A 72 9.30 7.54 20.06
CA LEU A 72 9.56 6.24 19.44
C LEU A 72 11.05 6.06 19.13
N GLN A 73 11.69 7.07 18.55
CA GLN A 73 13.10 7.02 18.22
C GLN A 73 13.95 6.89 19.50
N ASN A 74 13.66 7.68 20.53
CA ASN A 74 14.35 7.60 21.81
C ASN A 74 14.20 6.21 22.46
N TYR A 75 13.00 5.63 22.42
CA TYR A 75 12.77 4.27 22.90
C TYR A 75 13.60 3.25 22.12
N CYS A 76 13.59 3.32 20.79
CA CYS A 76 14.34 2.39 19.95
C CYS A 76 15.85 2.47 20.20
N GLU A 77 16.43 3.68 20.22
CA GLU A 77 17.87 3.85 20.45
C GLU A 77 18.29 3.45 21.88
N MET A 78 17.43 3.67 22.87
CA MET A 78 17.63 3.14 24.23
C MET A 78 17.67 1.60 24.23
N MET A 79 16.70 0.95 23.57
CA MET A 79 16.63 -0.51 23.49
C MET A 79 17.84 -1.10 22.75
N ILE A 80 18.25 -0.48 21.63
CA ILE A 80 19.44 -0.88 20.87
C ILE A 80 20.68 -0.83 21.76
N LYS A 81 20.85 0.26 22.53
CA LYS A 81 21.97 0.41 23.46
C LYS A 81 21.95 -0.65 24.57
N GLN A 82 20.79 -0.94 25.14
CA GLN A 82 20.64 -1.98 26.18
C GLN A 82 20.96 -3.39 25.65
N LEU A 83 20.72 -3.64 24.37
CA LEU A 83 21.02 -4.89 23.69
C LEU A 83 22.47 -4.98 23.17
N GLY A 84 23.32 -3.99 23.46
CA GLY A 84 24.75 -4.00 23.11
C GLY A 84 25.17 -3.00 22.04
N GLY A 85 24.22 -2.34 21.37
CA GLY A 85 24.51 -1.24 20.43
C GLY A 85 25.05 -1.67 19.06
N ASP A 86 25.02 -2.96 18.73
CA ASP A 86 25.53 -3.50 17.47
C ASP A 86 24.42 -3.70 16.42
N ASP A 87 24.80 -4.21 15.24
CA ASP A 87 23.85 -4.47 14.15
C ASP A 87 22.81 -5.54 14.51
N ASN A 88 23.13 -6.48 15.41
CA ASN A 88 22.20 -7.51 15.88
C ASN A 88 21.14 -6.92 16.81
N ALA A 89 21.54 -6.02 17.71
CA ALA A 89 20.63 -5.24 18.53
C ALA A 89 19.67 -4.40 17.66
N ARG A 90 20.21 -3.74 16.63
CA ARG A 90 19.41 -2.95 15.69
C ARG A 90 18.43 -3.82 14.88
N GLU A 91 18.85 -5.00 14.42
CA GLU A 91 17.98 -5.97 13.77
C GLU A 91 16.89 -6.48 14.71
N THR A 92 17.22 -6.76 15.97
CA THR A 92 16.25 -7.23 16.97
C THR A 92 15.13 -6.21 17.18
N VAL A 93 15.47 -4.94 17.37
CA VAL A 93 14.48 -3.86 17.52
C VAL A 93 13.68 -3.67 16.23
N ARG A 94 14.31 -3.73 15.06
CA ARG A 94 13.63 -3.68 13.76
C ARG A 94 12.56 -4.77 13.62
N GLN A 95 12.91 -6.00 13.96
CA GLN A 95 11.98 -7.14 13.88
C GLN A 95 10.85 -7.04 14.90
N ASP A 96 11.13 -6.57 16.12
CA ASP A 96 10.08 -6.33 17.11
C ASP A 96 9.04 -5.32 16.60
N LEU A 97 9.50 -4.16 16.11
CA LEU A 97 8.62 -3.13 15.53
C LEU A 97 7.83 -3.65 14.33
N TYR A 98 8.48 -4.41 13.44
CA TYR A 98 7.82 -4.99 12.27
C TYR A 98 6.75 -6.01 12.66
N SER A 99 6.96 -6.77 13.73
CA SER A 99 6.02 -7.80 14.20
C SER A 99 4.75 -7.23 14.84
N LYS A 100 4.78 -5.99 15.35
CA LYS A 100 3.65 -5.40 16.07
C LYS A 100 2.41 -5.27 15.19
N ARG A 101 1.27 -5.69 15.74
CA ARG A 101 -0.06 -5.59 15.11
C ARG A 101 -1.04 -5.13 16.19
N TRP A 102 -1.62 -3.96 16.02
CA TRP A 102 -2.46 -3.35 17.04
C TRP A 102 -3.94 -3.44 16.72
N GLY A 103 -4.72 -3.68 17.76
CA GLY A 103 -6.18 -3.65 17.71
C GLY A 103 -6.81 -4.75 16.84
N PRO A 104 -8.15 -4.71 16.71
CA PRO A 104 -8.93 -5.73 16.00
C PRO A 104 -8.53 -5.90 14.53
N THR A 105 -8.09 -4.84 13.86
CA THR A 105 -7.71 -4.88 12.43
C THR A 105 -6.25 -5.26 12.21
N LYS A 106 -5.52 -5.69 13.25
CA LYS A 106 -4.09 -6.07 13.16
C LYS A 106 -3.28 -4.96 12.47
N THR A 107 -3.47 -3.71 12.88
CA THR A 107 -2.89 -2.56 12.18
C THR A 107 -1.37 -2.54 12.34
N PRO A 108 -0.58 -2.52 11.25
CA PRO A 108 0.89 -2.46 11.31
C PRO A 108 1.40 -1.04 11.59
N ILE A 109 2.67 -0.92 11.99
CA ILE A 109 3.27 0.32 12.52
C ILE A 109 3.09 1.55 11.62
N TYR A 110 3.34 1.42 10.32
CA TYR A 110 3.19 2.54 9.39
C TYR A 110 1.72 2.97 9.22
N SER A 111 0.76 2.03 9.35
CA SER A 111 -0.66 2.34 9.20
C SER A 111 -1.22 3.11 10.40
N ILE A 112 -0.58 3.03 11.57
CA ILE A 112 -0.92 3.85 12.75
C ILE A 112 -0.70 5.35 12.50
N LEU A 113 0.26 5.70 11.63
CA LEU A 113 0.57 7.09 11.32
C LEU A 113 -0.51 7.76 10.44
N LEU A 114 -1.30 6.98 9.70
CA LEU A 114 -2.31 7.52 8.78
C LEU A 114 -3.41 8.33 9.50
N PRO A 115 -4.05 7.82 10.57
CA PRO A 115 -4.90 8.65 11.43
C PRO A 115 -4.19 9.88 11.99
N ALA A 116 -2.92 9.76 12.39
CA ALA A 116 -2.17 10.89 12.94
C ALA A 116 -2.00 12.02 11.92
N PHE A 117 -1.69 11.71 10.66
CA PHE A 117 -1.62 12.71 9.59
C PHE A 117 -2.94 13.44 9.36
N HIS A 118 -4.07 12.76 9.56
CA HIS A 118 -5.40 13.37 9.45
C HIS A 118 -5.71 14.26 10.65
N MET A 119 -5.41 13.80 11.87
CA MET A 119 -5.72 14.52 13.10
C MET A 119 -4.78 15.70 13.38
N LEU A 120 -3.54 15.63 12.90
CA LEU A 120 -2.49 16.61 13.15
C LEU A 120 -1.89 17.16 11.83
N PRO A 121 -2.70 17.84 10.99
CA PRO A 121 -2.25 18.28 9.67
C PRO A 121 -1.06 19.26 9.72
N ASN A 122 -0.98 20.07 10.77
CA ASN A 122 0.12 21.03 10.99
C ASN A 122 1.42 20.37 11.48
N LYS A 123 1.40 19.06 11.78
CA LYS A 123 2.52 18.28 12.29
C LYS A 123 3.05 17.26 11.29
N LYS A 124 2.75 17.49 10.00
CA LYS A 124 3.10 16.60 8.90
C LYS A 124 4.60 16.29 8.84
N GLN A 125 5.47 17.29 9.07
CA GLN A 125 6.91 17.08 8.97
C GLN A 125 7.44 16.23 10.11
N GLU A 126 6.92 16.44 11.32
CA GLU A 126 7.25 15.65 12.49
C GLU A 126 6.78 14.19 12.33
N LEU A 127 5.57 13.97 11.82
CA LEU A 127 5.06 12.63 11.50
C LEU A 127 5.85 11.94 10.38
N LEU A 128 6.26 12.68 9.35
CA LEU A 128 7.20 12.17 8.34
C LEU A 128 8.56 11.85 8.95
N GLY A 129 8.99 12.56 10.00
CA GLY A 129 10.20 12.28 10.76
C GLY A 129 10.17 10.87 11.36
N ILE A 130 9.06 10.50 12.02
CA ILE A 130 8.85 9.13 12.54
C ILE A 130 8.97 8.10 11.41
N ALA A 131 8.28 8.34 10.29
CA ALA A 131 8.32 7.43 9.15
C ALA A 131 9.72 7.29 8.54
N LYS A 132 10.49 8.39 8.45
CA LYS A 132 11.88 8.41 7.96
C LYS A 132 12.78 7.60 8.88
N TYR A 133 12.70 7.82 10.20
CA TYR A 133 13.48 7.04 11.15
C TYR A 133 13.20 5.54 10.99
N LEU A 134 11.93 5.15 10.98
CA LEU A 134 11.55 3.74 10.83
C LEU A 134 12.05 3.15 9.50
N ALA A 135 11.75 3.79 8.37
CA ALA A 135 11.99 3.23 7.04
C ALA A 135 13.45 3.37 6.56
N ASN A 136 14.09 4.49 6.87
CA ASN A 136 15.41 4.84 6.36
C ASN A 136 16.53 4.60 7.36
N ASP A 137 16.33 4.83 8.65
CA ASP A 137 17.43 4.72 9.61
C ASP A 137 17.43 3.34 10.26
N LEU A 138 16.27 2.90 10.74
CA LEU A 138 16.11 1.60 11.36
C LEU A 138 15.82 0.49 10.34
N LYS A 139 15.39 0.84 9.11
CA LYS A 139 15.08 -0.09 8.01
C LYS A 139 13.96 -1.10 8.33
N VAL A 140 12.95 -0.67 9.09
CA VAL A 140 11.73 -1.47 9.33
C VAL A 140 11.03 -1.71 7.99
N PRO A 141 10.69 -2.97 7.62
CA PRO A 141 10.00 -3.24 6.37
C PRO A 141 8.62 -2.57 6.29
N VAL A 142 8.30 -2.02 5.13
CA VAL A 142 7.08 -1.24 4.87
C VAL A 142 5.92 -2.08 4.32
N ASP A 143 6.09 -3.39 4.22
CA ASP A 143 5.14 -4.34 3.63
C ASP A 143 4.22 -5.02 4.65
N GLY A 144 4.23 -4.57 5.90
CA GLY A 144 3.32 -5.04 6.94
C GLY A 144 1.85 -4.85 6.50
N LYS A 145 1.05 -5.90 6.69
CA LYS A 145 -0.36 -5.96 6.28
C LYS A 145 -1.30 -5.96 7.48
N ASP A 146 -2.44 -5.31 7.31
CA ASP A 146 -3.58 -5.37 8.21
C ASP A 146 -4.46 -6.62 7.98
N VAL A 147 -5.58 -6.71 8.69
CA VAL A 147 -6.55 -7.81 8.58
C VAL A 147 -7.14 -7.99 7.17
N LEU A 148 -7.20 -6.90 6.38
CA LEU A 148 -7.68 -6.92 5.00
C LEU A 148 -6.57 -7.31 4.02
N GLY A 149 -5.32 -7.44 4.48
CA GLY A 149 -4.15 -7.70 3.65
C GLY A 149 -3.56 -6.45 3.02
N SER A 150 -3.99 -5.26 3.45
CA SER A 150 -3.56 -3.97 2.90
C SER A 150 -2.37 -3.42 3.67
N THR A 151 -1.44 -2.77 2.96
CA THR A 151 -0.26 -2.12 3.55
C THR A 151 -0.53 -0.65 3.87
N ALA A 152 0.37 0.00 4.61
CA ALA A 152 0.30 1.44 4.80
C ALA A 152 0.36 2.21 3.47
N LEU A 153 1.17 1.75 2.51
CA LEU A 153 1.22 2.36 1.17
C LEU A 153 -0.12 2.21 0.43
N PHE A 154 -0.80 1.07 0.56
CA PHE A 154 -2.14 0.88 -0.02
C PHE A 154 -3.11 1.95 0.47
N TRP A 155 -3.17 2.16 1.79
CA TRP A 155 -4.09 3.13 2.39
C TRP A 155 -3.66 4.58 2.22
N ALA A 156 -2.36 4.86 2.06
CA ALA A 156 -1.88 6.21 1.78
C ALA A 156 -2.28 6.73 0.40
N ILE A 157 -2.63 5.81 -0.53
CA ILE A 157 -3.00 6.13 -1.91
C ILE A 157 -4.47 5.84 -2.27
N SER A 158 -5.18 4.98 -1.53
CA SER A 158 -6.57 4.54 -1.83
C SER A 158 -7.62 5.66 -1.85
N THR A 159 -7.26 6.87 -1.40
CA THR A 159 -8.11 8.06 -1.24
C THR A 159 -9.21 8.01 -0.20
N LYS A 160 -9.45 6.83 0.37
CA LYS A 160 -10.42 6.59 1.43
C LYS A 160 -9.79 5.66 2.48
N PRO A 161 -9.74 6.03 3.77
CA PRO A 161 -10.04 7.36 4.33
C PRO A 161 -8.87 8.35 4.25
N TYR A 162 -7.69 7.92 3.81
CA TYR A 162 -6.47 8.72 3.84
C TYR A 162 -5.91 8.97 2.43
N VAL A 163 -5.42 10.20 2.20
CA VAL A 163 -4.57 10.57 1.05
C VAL A 163 -3.35 11.24 1.64
N GLN A 164 -2.19 10.59 1.56
CA GLN A 164 -0.94 11.14 2.11
C GLN A 164 0.19 10.96 1.08
N PRO A 165 0.30 11.82 0.06
CA PRO A 165 1.20 11.62 -1.08
C PRO A 165 2.68 11.53 -0.68
N GLU A 166 3.15 12.39 0.22
CA GLU A 166 4.54 12.41 0.66
C GLU A 166 4.88 11.21 1.54
N PHE A 167 3.92 10.74 2.33
CA PHE A 167 4.07 9.50 3.09
C PHE A 167 4.07 8.27 2.16
N ALA A 168 3.18 8.26 1.15
CA ALA A 168 3.18 7.23 0.12
C ALA A 168 4.50 7.19 -0.65
N GLN A 169 5.05 8.34 -1.03
CA GLN A 169 6.35 8.43 -1.69
C GLN A 169 7.46 7.87 -0.80
N LEU A 170 7.49 8.25 0.48
CA LEU A 170 8.47 7.72 1.44
C LEU A 170 8.41 6.20 1.55
N LEU A 171 7.21 5.63 1.72
CA LEU A 171 7.02 4.18 1.79
C LEU A 171 7.40 3.49 0.48
N PHE A 172 7.09 4.12 -0.66
CA PHE A 172 7.53 3.64 -1.95
C PHE A 172 9.06 3.62 -2.01
N ASP A 173 9.73 4.74 -1.79
CA ASP A 173 11.19 4.86 -1.85
C ASP A 173 11.89 3.83 -0.93
N ALA A 174 11.30 3.53 0.23
CA ALA A 174 11.78 2.53 1.18
C ALA A 174 11.64 1.07 0.73
N GLY A 175 10.88 0.77 -0.33
CA GLY A 175 10.70 -0.59 -0.84
C GLY A 175 9.25 -1.00 -1.14
N GLY A 176 8.27 -0.21 -0.70
CA GLY A 176 6.86 -0.59 -0.75
C GLY A 176 6.32 -0.71 -2.17
N SER A 177 5.62 -1.80 -2.47
CA SER A 177 5.03 -2.01 -3.80
C SER A 177 3.61 -1.45 -3.91
N VAL A 178 3.36 -0.63 -4.93
CA VAL A 178 2.00 -0.19 -5.31
C VAL A 178 1.14 -1.36 -5.80
N ASN A 179 1.77 -2.47 -6.20
CA ASN A 179 1.09 -3.67 -6.70
C ASN A 179 0.79 -4.68 -5.60
N THR A 180 1.05 -4.34 -4.33
CA THR A 180 0.68 -5.19 -3.20
C THR A 180 -0.82 -5.43 -3.21
N LYS A 181 -1.19 -6.72 -3.23
CA LYS A 181 -2.59 -7.13 -3.22
C LYS A 181 -3.06 -7.42 -1.81
N ASN A 182 -4.28 -6.96 -1.54
CA ASN A 182 -5.02 -7.29 -0.34
C ASN A 182 -5.67 -8.68 -0.45
N ARG A 183 -6.43 -9.10 0.56
CA ARG A 183 -7.10 -10.41 0.60
C ARG A 183 -8.19 -10.59 -0.45
N PHE A 184 -8.57 -9.52 -1.16
CA PHE A 184 -9.52 -9.56 -2.28
C PHE A 184 -8.79 -9.58 -3.63
N ASN A 185 -7.47 -9.81 -3.64
CA ASN A 185 -6.63 -9.74 -4.83
C ASN A 185 -6.67 -8.35 -5.51
N ALA A 186 -7.14 -7.32 -4.80
CA ALA A 186 -7.24 -5.95 -5.27
C ALA A 186 -5.99 -5.14 -4.91
N THR A 187 -5.64 -4.19 -5.76
CA THR A 187 -4.63 -3.15 -5.50
C THR A 187 -5.31 -1.87 -5.04
N ALA A 188 -4.55 -0.91 -4.50
CA ALA A 188 -5.13 0.34 -4.03
C ALA A 188 -5.85 1.12 -5.15
N ALA A 189 -5.46 0.90 -6.41
CA ALA A 189 -6.11 1.50 -7.56
C ALA A 189 -7.57 1.05 -7.76
N SER A 190 -7.95 -0.14 -7.28
CA SER A 190 -9.36 -0.56 -7.26
C SER A 190 -10.18 0.36 -6.33
N GLU A 191 -9.62 0.77 -5.19
CA GLU A 191 -10.27 1.72 -4.28
C GLU A 191 -10.31 3.13 -4.89
N ILE A 192 -9.22 3.59 -5.51
CA ILE A 192 -9.15 4.90 -6.18
C ILE A 192 -10.20 5.00 -7.29
N ALA A 193 -10.36 3.94 -8.09
CA ALA A 193 -11.31 3.89 -9.21
C ALA A 193 -12.77 3.84 -8.76
N GLN A 194 -13.04 3.33 -7.55
CA GLN A 194 -14.35 3.39 -6.89
C GLN A 194 -14.55 4.74 -6.18
N ALA A 195 -14.23 5.84 -6.89
CA ALA A 195 -14.39 7.20 -6.40
C ALA A 195 -15.85 7.46 -5.97
N ASP A 196 -16.04 8.23 -4.89
CA ASP A 196 -17.38 8.71 -4.55
C ASP A 196 -17.82 9.70 -5.64
N LEU A 197 -18.88 9.32 -6.35
CA LEU A 197 -19.40 10.06 -7.50
C LEU A 197 -20.05 11.39 -7.11
N HIS A 198 -20.20 11.66 -5.82
CA HIS A 198 -20.80 12.88 -5.30
C HIS A 198 -19.77 13.90 -4.79
N GLY A 199 -18.46 13.60 -4.85
CA GLY A 199 -17.39 14.44 -4.32
C GLY A 199 -16.39 14.98 -5.35
N ASP A 200 -15.45 15.80 -4.88
CA ASP A 200 -14.28 16.23 -5.67
C ASP A 200 -13.37 15.03 -5.98
N THR A 201 -13.18 14.74 -7.27
CA THR A 201 -12.38 13.61 -7.76
C THR A 201 -10.96 14.01 -8.16
N THR A 202 -10.56 15.27 -7.96
CA THR A 202 -9.23 15.78 -8.32
C THR A 202 -8.12 14.97 -7.64
N LYS A 203 -8.29 14.66 -6.34
CA LYS A 203 -7.33 13.83 -5.59
C LYS A 203 -7.30 12.37 -6.08
N ASN A 204 -8.44 11.80 -6.47
CA ASN A 204 -8.50 10.47 -7.06
C ASN A 204 -7.69 10.41 -8.36
N VAL A 205 -7.88 11.38 -9.25
CA VAL A 205 -7.12 11.47 -10.51
C VAL A 205 -5.63 11.66 -10.23
N GLN A 206 -5.26 12.54 -9.30
CA GLN A 206 -3.87 12.78 -8.91
C GLN A 206 -3.20 11.50 -8.40
N MET A 207 -3.82 10.81 -7.44
CA MET A 207 -3.26 9.58 -6.86
C MET A 207 -3.27 8.42 -7.84
N PHE A 208 -4.25 8.36 -8.74
CA PHE A 208 -4.28 7.36 -9.81
C PHE A 208 -3.16 7.59 -10.83
N LYS A 209 -2.93 8.84 -11.24
CA LYS A 209 -1.79 9.20 -12.09
C LYS A 209 -0.48 8.80 -11.43
N TRP A 210 -0.29 9.15 -10.15
CA TRP A 210 0.87 8.73 -9.37
C TRP A 210 1.01 7.20 -9.34
N TYR A 211 -0.07 6.45 -9.10
CA TYR A 211 -0.07 4.98 -9.14
C TYR A 211 0.42 4.42 -10.48
N ILE A 212 -0.06 4.96 -11.61
CA ILE A 212 0.37 4.55 -12.95
C ILE A 212 1.86 4.87 -13.14
N GLU A 213 2.30 6.10 -12.84
CA GLU A 213 3.69 6.54 -12.94
C GLU A 213 4.64 5.68 -12.08
N HIS A 214 4.14 5.09 -11.00
CA HIS A 214 4.89 4.20 -10.10
C HIS A 214 4.76 2.71 -10.46
N GLY A 215 4.29 2.40 -11.68
CA GLY A 215 4.27 1.05 -12.22
C GLY A 215 3.10 0.20 -11.75
N GLY A 216 2.01 0.84 -11.36
CA GLY A 216 0.77 0.18 -10.96
C GLY A 216 0.16 -0.68 -12.06
N ASP A 217 -0.27 -1.87 -11.69
CA ASP A 217 -0.96 -2.83 -12.54
C ASP A 217 -2.45 -2.48 -12.61
N ILE A 218 -2.98 -2.39 -13.84
CA ILE A 218 -4.40 -2.11 -14.08
C ILE A 218 -5.16 -3.28 -14.70
N GLU A 219 -4.47 -4.34 -15.09
CA GLU A 219 -5.02 -5.44 -15.88
C GLU A 219 -5.34 -6.67 -15.02
N ASN A 220 -4.71 -6.80 -13.84
CA ASN A 220 -5.04 -7.89 -12.92
C ASN A 220 -6.49 -7.78 -12.44
N LYS A 221 -7.15 -8.94 -12.34
CA LYS A 221 -8.49 -9.06 -11.79
C LYS A 221 -8.44 -9.33 -10.29
N ASP A 222 -9.33 -8.70 -9.55
CA ASP A 222 -9.61 -9.02 -8.15
C ASP A 222 -10.40 -10.34 -8.03
N THR A 223 -10.82 -10.68 -6.81
CA THR A 223 -11.58 -11.91 -6.53
C THR A 223 -12.99 -11.93 -7.11
N ASP A 224 -13.54 -10.76 -7.44
CA ASP A 224 -14.85 -10.61 -8.07
C ASP A 224 -14.73 -10.49 -9.61
N GLY A 225 -13.52 -10.66 -10.14
CA GLY A 225 -13.24 -10.68 -11.58
C GLY A 225 -13.07 -9.30 -12.23
N MET A 226 -13.06 -8.24 -11.43
CA MET A 226 -12.93 -6.86 -11.88
C MET A 226 -11.46 -6.45 -11.95
N SER A 227 -11.07 -5.78 -13.04
CA SER A 227 -9.76 -5.13 -13.13
C SER A 227 -9.93 -3.63 -12.99
N VAL A 228 -8.87 -2.95 -12.53
CA VAL A 228 -8.84 -1.48 -12.42
C VAL A 228 -9.18 -0.83 -13.77
N LYS A 229 -8.69 -1.37 -14.88
CA LYS A 229 -9.00 -0.88 -16.22
C LYS A 229 -10.49 -0.93 -16.54
N VAL A 230 -11.17 -2.01 -16.18
CA VAL A 230 -12.63 -2.14 -16.37
C VAL A 230 -13.36 -1.13 -15.47
N LEU A 231 -12.95 -0.99 -14.21
CA LEU A 231 -13.53 0.02 -13.31
C LEU A 231 -13.36 1.44 -13.86
N VAL A 232 -12.17 1.79 -14.36
CA VAL A 232 -11.92 3.10 -14.97
C VAL A 232 -12.75 3.31 -16.23
N GLU A 233 -12.93 2.29 -17.07
CA GLU A 233 -13.78 2.38 -18.26
C GLU A 233 -15.24 2.67 -17.90
N MET A 234 -15.77 1.97 -16.88
CA MET A 234 -17.12 2.23 -16.36
C MET A 234 -17.27 3.65 -15.81
N MET A 235 -16.18 4.24 -15.33
CA MET A 235 -16.13 5.59 -14.76
C MET A 235 -15.75 6.67 -15.78
N ARG A 236 -15.44 6.32 -17.03
CA ARG A 236 -14.94 7.26 -18.06
C ARG A 236 -15.82 8.48 -18.23
N GLY A 237 -17.14 8.30 -18.25
CA GLY A 237 -18.10 9.41 -18.40
C GLY A 237 -18.21 10.33 -17.18
N LYS A 238 -17.75 9.88 -16.00
CA LYS A 238 -17.88 10.62 -14.74
C LYS A 238 -16.55 11.17 -14.24
N VAL A 239 -15.46 10.43 -14.42
CA VAL A 239 -14.10 10.79 -14.01
C VAL A 239 -13.13 10.55 -15.17
N PRO A 240 -13.22 11.34 -16.26
CA PRO A 240 -12.42 11.13 -17.47
C PRO A 240 -10.91 11.17 -17.22
N GLY A 241 -10.46 11.92 -16.21
CA GLY A 241 -9.04 12.01 -15.83
C GLY A 241 -8.41 10.67 -15.44
N LEU A 242 -9.19 9.69 -14.95
CA LEU A 242 -8.66 8.34 -14.70
C LEU A 242 -8.29 7.62 -16.00
N ALA A 243 -9.13 7.74 -17.03
CA ALA A 243 -8.86 7.15 -18.33
C ALA A 243 -7.70 7.86 -19.05
N GLU A 244 -7.60 9.19 -18.90
CA GLU A 244 -6.48 9.98 -19.40
C GLU A 244 -5.15 9.53 -18.76
N ALA A 245 -5.13 9.29 -17.44
CA ALA A 245 -3.94 8.77 -16.76
C ALA A 245 -3.50 7.40 -17.31
N ILE A 246 -4.43 6.51 -17.68
CA ILE A 246 -4.08 5.25 -18.37
C ILE A 246 -3.46 5.52 -19.75
N GLN A 247 -4.02 6.46 -20.50
CA GLN A 247 -3.54 6.82 -21.84
C GLN A 247 -2.13 7.42 -21.81
N ASN A 248 -1.87 8.31 -20.84
CA ASN A 248 -0.55 8.91 -20.62
C ASN A 248 0.49 7.86 -20.18
N GLY A 249 0.03 6.79 -19.53
CA GLY A 249 0.88 5.68 -19.13
C GLY A 249 1.90 6.08 -18.07
N ARG A 250 2.99 5.33 -17.99
CA ARG A 250 3.99 5.40 -16.91
C ARG A 250 4.95 6.59 -16.99
N GLY A 251 4.89 7.36 -18.08
CA GLY A 251 5.89 8.38 -18.41
C GLY A 251 7.24 7.80 -18.87
N GLU A 252 8.18 8.70 -19.18
CA GLU A 252 9.53 8.35 -19.58
C GLU A 252 10.35 7.76 -18.41
N ARG A 253 11.33 6.93 -18.74
CA ARG A 253 12.25 6.29 -17.78
C ARG A 253 13.68 6.70 -18.09
N LYS A 254 14.46 7.06 -17.07
CA LYS A 254 15.89 7.32 -17.26
C LYS A 254 16.62 6.02 -17.54
N GLU A 255 17.76 6.11 -18.19
CA GLU A 255 18.61 4.95 -18.39
C GLU A 255 19.00 4.33 -17.04
N GLY A 256 18.82 3.02 -16.91
CA GLY A 256 19.11 2.28 -15.68
C GLY A 256 17.95 2.19 -14.68
N ASP A 257 16.91 3.03 -14.80
CA ASP A 257 15.72 2.94 -13.96
C ASP A 257 14.94 1.66 -14.23
N CYS A 258 14.14 1.25 -13.24
CA CYS A 258 13.16 0.20 -13.41
C CYS A 258 12.14 0.61 -14.49
N ALA A 259 12.06 -0.18 -15.57
CA ALA A 259 11.13 0.07 -16.68
C ALA A 259 9.66 0.13 -16.23
N THR A 260 9.32 -0.58 -15.14
CA THR A 260 7.97 -0.63 -14.59
C THR A 260 7.70 0.52 -13.64
N CYS A 261 8.42 0.60 -12.53
CA CYS A 261 8.07 1.49 -11.42
C CYS A 261 8.89 2.79 -11.36
N GLY A 262 9.87 2.98 -12.25
CA GLY A 262 10.65 4.21 -12.31
C GLY A 262 11.67 4.40 -11.19
N ARG A 263 11.81 3.46 -10.26
CA ARG A 263 12.89 3.52 -9.25
C ARG A 263 14.24 3.48 -9.93
N SER A 264 15.18 4.23 -9.35
CA SER A 264 16.60 4.11 -9.69
C SER A 264 17.28 3.07 -8.80
N PRO A 265 18.32 2.37 -9.29
CA PRO A 265 19.11 1.50 -8.45
C PRO A 265 19.87 2.31 -7.39
N LYS A 266 20.18 1.67 -6.26
CA LYS A 266 21.09 2.27 -5.28
C LYS A 266 22.46 2.51 -5.91
N GLU A 267 23.19 3.49 -5.39
CA GLU A 267 24.52 3.86 -5.86
C GLU A 267 25.43 2.64 -6.04
N GLY A 268 26.11 2.57 -7.19
CA GLY A 268 26.99 1.46 -7.57
C GLY A 268 26.29 0.14 -7.90
N LYS A 269 24.95 0.06 -7.87
CA LYS A 269 24.19 -1.14 -8.25
C LYS A 269 23.48 -0.94 -9.59
N THR A 270 23.13 -2.06 -10.23
CA THR A 270 22.27 -2.06 -11.40
C THR A 270 21.16 -3.09 -11.24
N PHE A 271 20.00 -2.82 -11.83
CA PHE A 271 18.91 -3.78 -11.82
C PHE A 271 19.11 -4.90 -12.84
N PRO A 272 18.62 -6.13 -12.55
CA PRO A 272 18.58 -7.21 -13.51
C PRO A 272 17.93 -6.78 -14.83
N ALA A 273 18.57 -7.13 -15.95
CA ALA A 273 18.05 -6.89 -17.28
C ALA A 273 17.13 -8.02 -17.74
N CYS A 274 16.18 -7.71 -18.61
CA CYS A 274 15.32 -8.67 -19.28
C CYS A 274 16.18 -9.75 -19.95
N ALA A 275 15.93 -11.02 -19.64
CA ALA A 275 16.76 -12.12 -20.10
C ALA A 275 16.83 -12.23 -21.64
N LYS A 276 15.77 -11.82 -22.35
CA LYS A 276 15.66 -11.89 -23.81
C LYS A 276 16.29 -10.68 -24.50
N CYS A 277 15.81 -9.47 -24.20
CA CYS A 277 16.25 -8.27 -24.92
C CYS A 277 17.43 -7.55 -24.28
N LYS A 278 17.77 -7.80 -23.01
CA LYS A 278 18.83 -7.10 -22.25
C LYS A 278 18.69 -5.56 -22.14
N LYS A 279 17.67 -4.95 -22.77
CA LYS A 279 17.42 -3.50 -22.81
C LYS A 279 16.62 -3.01 -21.61
N ALA A 280 15.50 -3.66 -21.30
CA ALA A 280 14.68 -3.31 -20.14
C ALA A 280 15.31 -3.84 -18.84
N ARG A 281 15.21 -3.07 -17.75
CA ARG A 281 15.69 -3.46 -16.41
C ARG A 281 14.58 -3.37 -15.37
N TYR A 282 14.63 -4.24 -14.36
CA TYR A 282 13.55 -4.36 -13.36
C TYR A 282 14.11 -4.49 -11.95
N CYS A 283 13.56 -3.71 -11.01
CA CYS A 283 13.96 -3.80 -9.60
C CYS A 283 13.49 -5.09 -8.91
N SER A 284 12.51 -5.80 -9.50
CA SER A 284 11.95 -7.03 -8.96
C SER A 284 11.29 -7.88 -10.06
N GLN A 285 11.06 -9.17 -9.76
CA GLN A 285 10.27 -10.05 -10.63
C GLN A 285 8.81 -9.57 -10.77
N GLU A 286 8.25 -8.95 -9.73
CA GLU A 286 6.90 -8.36 -9.79
C GLU A 286 6.85 -7.27 -10.87
N CYS A 287 7.81 -6.33 -10.86
CA CYS A 287 7.90 -5.30 -11.87
C CYS A 287 8.03 -5.88 -13.29
N GLN A 288 8.86 -6.91 -13.47
CA GLN A 288 8.98 -7.59 -14.77
C GLN A 288 7.66 -8.21 -15.22
N LYS A 289 6.92 -8.89 -14.33
CA LYS A 289 5.61 -9.50 -14.65
C LYS A 289 4.57 -8.45 -15.06
N VAL A 290 4.53 -7.33 -14.34
CA VAL A 290 3.61 -6.23 -14.63
C VAL A 290 3.94 -5.58 -15.98
N ASP A 291 5.23 -5.39 -16.30
CA ASP A 291 5.65 -4.85 -17.59
C ASP A 291 5.54 -5.85 -18.75
N TRP A 292 5.68 -7.15 -18.50
CA TRP A 292 5.62 -8.18 -19.53
C TRP A 292 4.33 -8.14 -20.36
N LYS A 293 3.22 -7.69 -19.75
CA LYS A 293 1.91 -7.50 -20.42
C LYS A 293 2.03 -6.61 -21.66
N SER A 294 2.85 -5.55 -21.62
CA SER A 294 3.15 -4.65 -22.73
C SER A 294 4.48 -4.98 -23.41
N HIS A 295 5.55 -5.18 -22.64
CA HIS A 295 6.91 -5.36 -23.14
C HIS A 295 7.08 -6.55 -24.08
N LYS A 296 6.34 -7.65 -23.87
CA LYS A 296 6.44 -8.85 -24.73
C LYS A 296 6.24 -8.56 -26.22
N LYS A 297 5.49 -7.50 -26.55
CA LYS A 297 5.18 -7.08 -27.93
C LYS A 297 6.38 -6.44 -28.63
N THR A 298 7.28 -5.80 -27.87
CA THR A 298 8.46 -5.09 -28.37
C THR A 298 9.77 -5.79 -27.98
N CYS A 299 9.69 -6.90 -27.24
CA CYS A 299 10.84 -7.66 -26.76
C CYS A 299 11.47 -8.51 -27.87
N ALA A 300 12.48 -7.96 -28.54
CA ALA A 300 13.36 -8.67 -29.49
C ALA A 300 14.65 -9.13 -28.80
N ALA A 301 15.22 -10.27 -29.23
CA ALA A 301 16.54 -10.68 -28.76
C ALA A 301 17.58 -9.62 -29.14
N SER A 302 18.52 -9.36 -28.23
CA SER A 302 19.70 -8.52 -28.52
C SER A 302 20.83 -9.36 -29.09
#